data_AF-A0A9C9FZE4-F1
#
_entry.id   AF-A0A9C9FZE4-F1
#
_cell.length_a   1.000
_cell.length_b   1.000
_cell.length_c   1.000
_cell.angle_alpha   90.00
_cell.angle_beta   90.00
_cell.angle_gamma   90.00
#
_symmetry.space_group_name_H-M   'P 1'
#
loop_
_entity.id
_entity.type
_entity.pdbx_description
1 polymer ?
#
loop_
_entity_poly.entity_id
_entity_poly.type
_entity_poly.pdbx_seq_one_letter_code
_entity_poly.pdbx_strand_id
1 'polypeptide(L)'
;MRLNDLQPATGSKTTRKRVGRGHSTGFGKTAGRGHKGQKSRSGGFHKVGFEGGQMPLQRRVPKYGFHSMSAYLTAEILLGNLSGIDAEVITLDVLKAAG
;
A
#
# COMPACT_ATOMS: atom_id res chain seq x y z
N MET A 1 -29.95 -5.54 -25.36
CA MET A 1 -28.73 -5.01 -24.74
C MET A 1 -27.76 -4.65 -25.85
N ARG A 2 -27.48 -3.36 -26.06
CA ARG A 2 -26.52 -2.89 -27.07
C ARG A 2 -25.27 -2.33 -26.37
N LEU A 3 -24.17 -2.20 -27.11
CA LEU A 3 -22.91 -1.67 -26.57
C LEU A 3 -23.04 -0.25 -26.00
N ASN A 4 -23.95 0.57 -26.52
CA ASN A 4 -24.21 1.94 -26.08
C ASN A 4 -25.13 2.05 -24.85
N ASP A 5 -25.71 0.93 -24.37
CA ASP A 5 -26.61 0.91 -23.22
C ASP A 5 -25.91 0.47 -21.92
N LEU A 6 -24.62 0.12 -21.99
CA LEU A 6 -23.83 -0.35 -20.86
C LEU A 6 -23.33 0.84 -20.04
N GLN A 7 -23.76 0.94 -18.78
CA GLN A 7 -23.24 1.92 -17.82
C GLN A 7 -22.68 1.21 -16.59
N PRO A 8 -21.60 1.73 -15.99
CA PRO A 8 -21.03 1.16 -14.78
C PRO A 8 -21.94 1.43 -13.58
N ALA A 9 -21.79 0.63 -12.52
CA ALA A 9 -22.51 0.86 -11.26
C ALA A 9 -22.21 2.25 -10.68
N THR A 10 -23.21 2.89 -10.08
CA THR A 10 -23.11 4.21 -9.48
C THR A 10 -21.95 4.26 -8.47
N GLY A 11 -21.06 5.23 -8.62
CA GLY A 11 -19.89 5.42 -7.73
C GLY A 11 -18.66 4.56 -8.05
N SER A 12 -18.77 3.58 -8.95
CA SER A 12 -17.62 2.74 -9.34
C SER A 12 -16.52 3.48 -10.12
N LYS A 13 -16.85 4.64 -10.71
CA LYS A 13 -15.92 5.50 -11.44
C LYS A 13 -15.91 6.91 -10.83
N THR A 14 -14.74 7.35 -10.40
CA THR A 14 -14.50 8.72 -9.90
C THR A 14 -13.64 9.51 -10.87
N THR A 15 -13.88 10.81 -10.98
CA THR A 15 -13.10 11.68 -11.86
C THR A 15 -11.77 12.04 -11.21
N ARG A 16 -10.67 12.00 -11.99
CA ARG A 16 -9.34 12.39 -11.49
C ARG A 16 -9.31 13.89 -11.24
N LYS A 17 -8.72 14.30 -10.11
CA LYS A 17 -8.41 15.69 -9.80
C LYS A 17 -7.47 16.31 -10.85
N ARG A 18 -7.90 17.41 -11.48
CA ARG A 18 -7.11 18.19 -12.44
C ARG A 18 -6.78 19.55 -11.84
N VAL A 19 -5.51 19.77 -11.48
CA VAL A 19 -5.06 21.00 -10.84
C VAL A 19 -4.63 22.06 -11.87
N GLY A 20 -4.68 23.34 -11.49
CA GLY A 20 -4.29 24.46 -12.35
C GLY A 20 -5.26 24.71 -13.50
N ARG A 21 -6.58 24.65 -13.25
CA ARG A 21 -7.64 24.85 -14.26
C ARG A 21 -8.61 25.97 -13.87
N GLY A 22 -8.08 27.12 -13.48
CA GLY A 22 -8.89 28.29 -13.10
C GLY A 22 -9.30 28.31 -11.62
N HIS A 23 -9.72 29.48 -11.13
CA HIS A 23 -10.00 29.73 -9.71
C HIS A 23 -11.23 28.98 -9.19
N SER A 24 -12.27 28.83 -9.99
CA SER A 24 -13.54 28.18 -9.63
C SER A 24 -13.39 26.69 -9.30
N THR A 25 -12.34 26.03 -9.78
CA THR A 25 -12.09 24.60 -9.54
C THR A 25 -11.58 24.29 -8.13
N GLY A 26 -11.32 25.30 -7.30
CA GLY A 26 -10.71 25.14 -5.97
C GLY A 26 -9.21 24.78 -5.98
N PHE A 27 -8.67 24.36 -7.13
CA PHE A 27 -7.26 24.01 -7.32
C PHE A 27 -6.58 24.87 -8.38
N GLY A 28 -6.92 26.15 -8.45
CA GLY A 28 -6.38 27.11 -9.41
C GLY A 28 -4.89 27.43 -9.20
N LYS A 29 -4.58 28.69 -8.90
CA LYS A 29 -3.21 29.28 -8.92
C LYS A 29 -2.12 28.42 -8.25
N THR A 30 -2.35 27.94 -7.03
CA THR A 30 -1.34 27.20 -6.25
C THR A 30 -1.43 25.68 -6.42
N ALA A 31 -2.43 25.18 -7.17
CA ALA A 31 -2.66 23.75 -7.36
C ALA A 31 -2.74 22.93 -6.04
N GLY A 32 -3.08 23.57 -4.91
CA GLY A 32 -3.11 22.95 -3.59
C GLY A 32 -1.75 22.83 -2.88
N ARG A 33 -0.69 23.43 -3.41
CA ARG A 33 0.68 23.39 -2.83
C ARG A 33 1.02 24.58 -1.92
N GLY A 34 0.12 25.56 -1.78
CA GLY A 34 0.38 26.79 -1.03
C GLY A 34 1.36 27.73 -1.74
N HIS A 35 2.06 28.58 -0.98
CA HIS A 35 2.99 29.58 -1.50
C HIS A 35 4.45 29.25 -1.15
N LYS A 36 5.33 29.28 -2.15
CA LYS A 36 6.80 29.17 -2.00
C LYS A 36 7.23 27.94 -1.16
N GLY A 37 8.49 27.90 -0.74
CA GLY A 37 9.07 26.78 0.01
C GLY A 37 9.40 25.56 -0.84
N GLN A 38 10.22 24.66 -0.28
CA GLN A 38 10.74 23.47 -0.98
C GLN A 38 9.62 22.60 -1.57
N LYS A 39 8.57 22.29 -0.79
CA LYS A 39 7.45 21.42 -1.21
C LYS A 39 6.60 21.98 -2.36
N SER A 40 6.66 23.28 -2.64
CA SER A 40 5.94 23.88 -3.77
C SER A 40 6.68 23.73 -5.11
N ARG A 41 8.01 23.51 -5.07
CA ARG A 41 8.87 23.46 -6.26
C ARG A 41 8.71 22.12 -6.99
N SER A 42 9.01 22.11 -8.29
CA SER A 42 9.10 20.86 -9.04
C SER A 42 10.22 19.98 -8.45
N GLY A 43 9.94 18.71 -8.21
CA GLY A 43 10.87 17.81 -7.50
C GLY A 43 11.08 18.13 -6.02
N GLY A 44 10.29 19.05 -5.46
CA GLY A 44 10.38 19.49 -4.07
C GLY A 44 10.05 18.39 -3.06
N PHE A 45 11.05 17.59 -2.70
CA PHE A 45 10.93 16.45 -1.81
C PHE A 45 12.09 16.41 -0.81
N HIS A 46 11.79 16.08 0.44
CA HIS A 46 12.79 15.74 1.44
C HIS A 46 12.89 14.22 1.50
N LYS A 47 14.09 13.66 1.70
CA LYS A 47 14.28 12.21 1.75
C LYS A 47 13.44 11.61 2.89
N VAL A 48 12.82 10.44 2.66
CA VAL A 48 12.09 9.71 3.70
C VAL A 48 13.00 9.48 4.90
N GLY A 49 12.52 9.85 6.09
CA GLY A 49 13.28 9.80 7.35
C GLY A 49 14.17 11.02 7.62
N PHE A 50 14.11 12.09 6.82
CA PHE A 50 14.80 13.34 7.15
C PHE A 50 13.95 14.22 8.10
N GLU A 51 14.49 14.51 9.28
CA GLU A 51 13.83 15.29 10.35
C GLU A 51 14.31 16.75 10.42
N GLY A 52 14.76 17.33 9.31
CA GLY A 52 15.12 18.76 9.25
C GLY A 52 16.50 19.14 9.80
N GLY A 53 17.34 18.15 10.13
CA GLY A 53 18.69 18.35 10.68
C GLY A 53 18.94 17.58 11.98
N GLN A 54 17.85 17.19 12.66
CA GLN A 54 17.91 16.25 13.79
C GLN A 54 18.37 14.86 13.33
N MET A 55 19.06 14.13 14.21
CA MET A 55 19.34 12.71 14.00
C MET A 55 18.03 11.93 13.86
N PRO A 56 17.77 11.26 12.71
CA PRO A 56 16.51 10.54 12.50
C PRO A 56 16.26 9.42 13.50
N LEU A 57 15.00 9.13 13.79
CA LEU A 57 14.61 8.07 14.73
C LEU A 57 15.28 6.72 14.44
N GLN A 58 15.32 6.31 13.16
CA GLN A 58 15.97 5.08 12.69
C GLN A 58 17.48 4.99 12.97
N ARG A 59 18.13 6.11 13.34
CA ARG A 59 19.53 6.16 13.78
C ARG A 59 19.66 6.39 15.28
N ARG A 60 18.66 7.00 15.93
CA ARG A 60 18.64 7.25 17.38
C ARG A 60 18.43 5.98 18.18
N VAL A 61 17.57 5.09 17.67
CA VAL A 61 17.23 3.83 18.35
C VAL A 61 18.27 2.75 18.00
N PRO A 62 18.73 1.94 18.96
CA PRO A 62 19.63 0.83 18.67
C PRO A 62 18.95 -0.23 17.79
N LYS A 63 19.75 -0.91 16.97
CA LYS A 63 19.29 -2.12 16.29
C LYS A 63 19.18 -3.26 17.32
N TYR A 64 18.14 -4.07 17.21
CA TYR A 64 17.93 -5.22 18.09
C TYR A 64 17.42 -6.44 17.30
N GLY A 65 17.68 -7.63 17.84
CA GLY A 65 17.25 -8.90 17.26
C GLY A 65 18.14 -9.43 16.12
N PHE A 66 17.70 -10.54 15.54
CA PHE A 66 18.29 -11.19 14.37
C PHE A 66 17.18 -11.88 13.55
N HIS A 67 17.44 -12.19 12.28
CA HIS A 67 16.50 -12.94 11.46
C HIS A 67 16.82 -14.44 11.53
N SER A 68 15.87 -15.25 12.00
CA SER A 68 16.04 -16.72 12.06
C SER A 68 15.77 -17.34 10.69
N MET A 69 16.74 -18.10 10.16
CA MET A 69 16.56 -18.83 8.90
C MET A 69 15.52 -19.95 8.98
N SER A 70 15.30 -20.52 10.18
CA SER A 70 14.30 -21.58 10.36
C SER A 70 12.87 -21.05 10.32
N ALA A 71 12.65 -19.79 10.70
CA ALA A 71 11.32 -19.18 10.68
C ALA A 71 10.75 -19.12 9.26
N TYR A 72 11.60 -19.02 8.24
CA TYR A 72 11.19 -19.06 6.84
C TYR A 72 10.68 -20.44 6.39
N LEU A 73 11.12 -21.51 7.05
CA LEU A 73 10.76 -22.89 6.71
C LEU A 73 9.59 -23.43 7.55
N THR A 74 9.13 -22.66 8.54
CA THR A 74 8.03 -23.05 9.42
C THR A 74 6.73 -22.41 8.94
N ALA A 75 5.63 -23.20 8.98
CA ALA A 75 4.30 -22.72 8.63
C ALA A 75 3.31 -22.98 9.78
N GLU A 76 2.31 -22.12 9.91
CA GLU A 76 1.21 -22.25 10.86
C GLU A 76 -0.07 -22.58 10.09
N ILE A 77 -0.88 -23.51 10.60
CA ILE A 77 -2.09 -24.01 9.92
C ILE A 77 -3.28 -23.86 10.84
N LEU A 78 -4.32 -23.19 10.32
CA LEU A 78 -5.60 -23.00 11.02
C LEU A 78 -6.46 -24.26 10.88
N LEU A 79 -7.23 -24.59 11.92
CA LEU A 79 -8.15 -25.74 11.92
C LEU A 79 -9.19 -25.66 10.78
N GLY A 80 -9.63 -24.45 10.42
CA GLY A 80 -10.56 -24.22 9.32
C GLY A 80 -10.02 -24.60 7.94
N ASN A 81 -8.69 -24.68 7.77
CA ASN A 81 -8.07 -25.09 6.51
C ASN A 81 -8.07 -26.62 6.34
N LEU A 82 -8.36 -27.37 7.41
CA LEU A 82 -8.33 -28.84 7.39
C LEU A 82 -9.65 -29.45 6.87
N SER A 83 -10.77 -28.73 6.98
CA SER A 83 -12.10 -29.26 6.64
C SER A 83 -12.32 -29.50 5.14
N GLY A 84 -11.48 -28.93 4.28
CA GLY A 84 -11.53 -29.11 2.83
C GLY A 84 -10.54 -30.14 2.26
N ILE A 85 -9.74 -30.77 3.13
CA ILE A 85 -8.73 -31.76 2.70
C ILE A 85 -9.34 -33.15 2.82
N ASP A 86 -9.54 -33.79 1.66
CA ASP A 86 -10.06 -35.16 1.58
C ASP A 86 -8.92 -36.17 1.79
N ALA A 87 -8.40 -36.23 3.02
CA ALA A 87 -7.41 -37.20 3.45
C ALA A 87 -7.61 -37.57 4.92
N GLU A 88 -7.58 -38.86 5.22
CA GLU A 88 -7.67 -39.37 6.59
C GLU A 88 -6.42 -39.02 7.42
N VAL A 89 -5.25 -38.94 6.77
CA VAL A 89 -3.97 -38.59 7.40
C VAL A 89 -3.40 -37.33 6.76
N ILE A 90 -3.22 -36.29 7.56
CA ILE A 90 -2.72 -34.98 7.11
C ILE A 90 -1.20 -34.94 7.25
N THR A 91 -0.48 -35.11 6.13
CA THR A 91 0.99 -35.00 6.06
C THR A 91 1.43 -33.69 5.42
N LEU A 92 2.72 -33.39 5.52
CA LEU A 92 3.30 -32.16 4.96
C LEU A 92 3.15 -32.08 3.44
N ASP A 93 3.21 -33.21 2.73
CA ASP A 93 3.00 -33.26 1.28
C ASP A 93 1.53 -33.04 0.89
N VAL A 94 0.59 -33.58 1.68
CA VAL A 94 -0.85 -33.34 1.50
C VAL A 94 -1.17 -31.86 1.68
N LEU A 95 -0.59 -31.23 2.70
CA LEU A 95 -0.76 -29.80 2.96
C LEU A 95 -0.18 -28.92 1.83
N LYS A 96 1.00 -29.28 1.30
CA LYS A 96 1.58 -28.59 0.14
C LYS A 96 0.74 -28.75 -1.14
N ALA A 97 0.08 -29.89 -1.31
CA ALA A 97 -0.79 -30.14 -2.45
C ALA A 97 -2.12 -29.36 -2.35
N ALA A 98 -2.58 -29.06 -1.13
CA ALA A 98 -3.84 -28.36 -0.86
C ALA A 98 -3.75 -26.83 -1.05
N GLY A 99 -2.55 -26.24 -1.05
CA GLY A 99 -2.31 -24.81 -1.34
C GLY A 99 -1.90 -23.97 -0.13
#